data_AF-A0A932NY87-F1
#
_entry.id   AF-A0A932NY87-F1
#
_cell.length_a   1.000
_cell.length_b   1.000
_cell.length_c   1.000
_cell.angle_alpha   90.00
_cell.angle_beta   90.00
_cell.angle_gamma   90.00
#
_symmetry.space_group_name_H-M   'P 1'
#
loop_
_entity.id
_entity.type
_entity.pdbx_description
1 polymer ?
#
loop_
_entity_poly.entity_id
_entity_poly.type
_entity_poly.pdbx_seq_one_letter_code
_entity_poly.pdbx_strand_id
1 'polypeptide(L)'
;MAPVTWREGYQTLLQASLQSPLLTGIEPLILEAPVLKLRVHVGAYGFVEVFWNVETGKTSFALIRGERRVFGADNTRGWHLHPFDDPDRHVPCDAMSLESFLQQVDTHQAGGDQPQLPDPA
;
A
#
# COMPACT_ATOMS: atom_id res chain seq x y z
N MET A 1 -9.45 -7.32 25.04
CA MET A 1 -8.40 -7.78 24.10
C MET A 1 -7.08 -7.20 24.59
N ALA A 2 -6.00 -7.98 24.58
CA ALA A 2 -4.66 -7.43 24.86
C ALA A 2 -4.24 -6.47 23.73
N PRO A 3 -3.42 -5.44 24.00
CA PRO A 3 -2.91 -4.55 22.96
C PRO A 3 -2.05 -5.36 21.97
N VAL A 4 -2.24 -5.10 20.67
CA VAL A 4 -1.41 -5.70 19.61
C VAL A 4 0.01 -5.21 19.80
N THR A 5 0.96 -6.13 19.95
CA THR A 5 2.38 -5.78 20.03
C THR A 5 2.90 -5.39 18.65
N TRP A 6 3.99 -4.62 18.60
CA TRP A 6 4.62 -4.29 17.31
C TRP A 6 5.07 -5.54 16.55
N ARG A 7 5.39 -6.65 17.24
CA ARG A 7 5.78 -7.92 16.63
C ARG A 7 4.61 -8.57 15.91
N GLU A 8 3.47 -8.69 16.57
CA GLU A 8 2.25 -9.25 15.97
C GLU A 8 1.76 -8.40 14.80
N GLY A 9 1.79 -7.07 14.97
CA GLY A 9 1.41 -6.17 13.89
C GLY A 9 2.38 -6.22 12.71
N TYR A 10 3.68 -6.25 12.96
CA TYR A 10 4.69 -6.41 11.90
C TYR A 10 4.56 -7.76 11.18
N GLN A 11 4.35 -8.86 11.91
CA GLN A 11 4.11 -10.17 11.32
C GLN A 11 2.87 -10.19 10.43
N THR A 12 1.80 -9.51 10.84
CA THR A 12 0.58 -9.36 10.04
C THR A 12 0.88 -8.65 8.71
N LEU A 13 1.59 -7.52 8.78
CA LEU A 13 1.96 -6.75 7.59
C LEU A 13 2.92 -7.53 6.67
N LEU A 14 3.86 -8.28 7.26
CA LEU A 14 4.76 -9.15 6.52
C LEU A 14 4.00 -10.25 5.77
N GLN A 15 3.08 -10.96 6.43
CA GLN A 15 2.30 -12.04 5.80
C GLN A 15 1.44 -11.53 4.64
N ALA A 16 0.81 -10.36 4.80
CA ALA A 16 0.05 -9.74 3.71
C ALA A 16 0.96 -9.30 2.55
N SER A 17 2.14 -8.75 2.85
CA SER A 17 3.10 -8.32 1.82
C SER A 17 3.60 -9.49 0.97
N LEU A 18 3.83 -10.65 1.59
CA LEU A 18 4.29 -11.87 0.92
C LEU A 18 3.26 -12.47 -0.05
N GLN A 19 2.00 -12.01 -0.04
CA GLN A 19 0.99 -12.47 -1.01
C GLN A 19 1.13 -11.78 -2.37
N SER A 20 1.85 -10.66 -2.47
CA SER A 20 2.03 -9.96 -3.75
C SER A 20 3.12 -10.66 -4.60
N PRO A 21 2.82 -11.08 -5.83
CA PRO A 21 3.82 -11.60 -6.76
C PRO A 21 4.82 -10.53 -7.24
N LEU A 22 4.51 -9.25 -7.03
CA LEU A 22 5.39 -8.14 -7.40
C LEU A 22 6.32 -7.71 -6.28
N LEU A 23 6.25 -8.34 -5.10
CA LEU A 23 7.10 -8.01 -3.97
C LEU A 23 8.58 -8.14 -4.32
N THR A 24 9.32 -7.05 -4.18
CA THR A 24 10.79 -7.02 -4.36
C THR A 24 11.55 -6.74 -3.06
N GLY A 25 10.87 -6.23 -2.04
CA GLY A 25 11.48 -5.97 -0.74
C GLY A 25 10.52 -5.37 0.29
N ILE A 26 10.92 -5.40 1.56
CA ILE A 26 10.20 -4.77 2.66
C ILE A 26 11.19 -3.95 3.46
N GLU A 27 10.88 -2.68 3.65
CA GLU A 27 11.70 -1.72 4.39
C GLU A 27 10.90 -1.19 5.59
N PRO A 28 11.18 -1.66 6.81
CA PRO A 28 10.58 -1.10 8.00
C PRO A 28 11.07 0.33 8.26
N LEU A 29 10.14 1.25 8.50
CA LEU A 29 10.44 2.64 8.85
C LEU A 29 10.19 2.92 10.33
N ILE A 30 9.10 2.39 10.89
CA ILE A 30 8.74 2.48 12.31
C ILE A 30 8.15 1.13 12.74
N LEU A 31 8.73 0.52 13.78
CA LEU A 31 8.28 -0.76 14.36
C LEU A 31 8.08 -0.64 15.87
N GLU A 32 7.28 0.35 16.29
CA GLU A 32 7.05 0.64 17.70
C GLU A 32 5.57 0.92 17.94
N ALA A 33 4.99 0.34 18.99
CA ALA A 33 3.59 0.62 19.30
C ALA A 33 3.42 2.10 19.72
N PRO A 34 2.33 2.77 19.31
CA PRO A 34 1.20 2.20 18.60
C PRO A 34 1.29 2.31 17.06
N VAL A 35 2.40 2.76 16.49
CA VAL A 35 2.52 3.08 15.05
C VAL A 35 3.49 2.15 14.34
N LEU A 36 2.97 1.44 13.34
CA LEU A 36 3.77 0.70 12.38
C LEU A 36 3.81 1.45 11.07
N LYS A 37 5.01 1.62 10.52
CA LYS A 37 5.24 2.19 9.20
C LYS A 37 6.24 1.35 8.43
N LEU A 38 5.89 0.95 7.21
CA LEU A 38 6.78 0.19 6.33
C LEU A 38 6.57 0.59 4.87
N ARG A 39 7.58 0.32 4.06
CA ARG A 39 7.50 0.35 2.60
C ARG A 39 7.55 -1.07 2.07
N VAL A 40 6.56 -1.42 1.28
CA VAL A 40 6.49 -2.69 0.55
C VAL A 40 6.89 -2.38 -0.88
N HIS A 41 8.12 -2.71 -1.25
CA HIS A 41 8.64 -2.46 -2.60
C HIS A 41 7.98 -3.43 -3.59
N VAL A 42 7.39 -2.90 -4.66
CA VAL A 42 6.60 -3.65 -5.65
C VAL A 42 7.01 -3.27 -7.07
N GLY A 43 7.37 -4.27 -7.87
CA GLY A 43 7.89 -4.06 -9.23
C GLY A 43 9.22 -3.29 -9.25
N ALA A 44 9.57 -2.71 -10.41
CA ALA A 44 10.90 -2.11 -10.62
C ALA A 44 11.06 -0.68 -10.06
N TYR A 45 9.97 0.09 -9.94
CA TYR A 45 10.06 1.54 -9.68
C TYR A 45 9.01 2.09 -8.70
N GLY A 46 8.43 1.23 -7.85
CA GLY A 46 7.41 1.67 -6.89
C GLY A 46 7.46 0.96 -5.55
N PHE A 47 6.85 1.59 -4.56
CA PHE A 47 6.60 0.98 -3.26
C PHE A 47 5.23 1.40 -2.73
N VAL A 48 4.60 0.54 -1.95
CA VAL A 48 3.45 0.89 -1.13
C VAL A 48 3.95 1.36 0.22
N GLU A 49 3.76 2.63 0.54
CA GLU A 49 3.89 3.12 1.90
C GLU A 49 2.67 2.70 2.70
N VAL A 50 2.92 2.04 3.82
CA VAL A 50 1.90 1.52 4.72
C VAL A 50 2.07 2.19 6.07
N PHE A 51 0.97 2.73 6.58
CA PHE A 51 0.84 3.26 7.92
C PHE A 51 -0.29 2.53 8.64
N TRP A 52 -0.03 2.07 9.85
CA TRP A 52 -1.06 1.51 10.71
C TRP A 52 -0.83 1.91 12.17
N ASN A 53 -1.79 2.61 12.74
CA ASN A 53 -1.86 2.84 14.17
C ASN A 53 -2.74 1.76 14.82
N VAL A 54 -2.11 0.83 15.56
CA VAL A 54 -2.77 -0.36 16.12
C VAL A 54 -3.78 -0.04 17.22
N GLU A 55 -3.63 1.10 17.91
CA GLU A 55 -4.55 1.51 18.99
C GLU A 55 -5.82 2.17 18.44
N THR A 56 -5.68 3.04 17.45
CA THR A 56 -6.79 3.81 16.88
C THR A 56 -7.42 3.13 15.67
N GLY A 57 -6.77 2.11 15.11
CA GLY A 57 -7.16 1.48 13.85
C GLY A 57 -6.96 2.37 12.63
N LYS A 58 -6.31 3.54 12.75
CA LYS A 58 -6.02 4.40 11.60
C LYS A 58 -5.04 3.71 10.66
N THR A 59 -5.43 3.58 9.39
CA THR A 59 -4.69 2.83 8.38
C THR A 59 -4.63 3.65 7.10
N SER A 60 -3.48 3.65 6.45
CA SER A 60 -3.27 4.28 5.15
C SER A 60 -2.30 3.45 4.32
N PHE A 61 -2.62 3.29 3.04
CA PHE A 61 -1.80 2.68 2.01
C PHE A 61 -1.63 3.69 0.88
N ALA A 62 -0.42 3.87 0.38
CA ALA A 62 -0.15 4.74 -0.77
C ALA A 62 0.89 4.08 -1.67
N LEU A 63 0.50 3.76 -2.91
CA LEU A 63 1.45 3.40 -3.96
C LEU A 63 2.15 4.66 -4.45
N ILE A 64 3.46 4.72 -4.25
CA ILE A 64 4.33 5.80 -4.67
C ILE A 64 5.19 5.35 -5.85
N ARG A 65 5.30 6.20 -6.88
CA ARG A 65 6.24 6.04 -8.00
C ARG A 65 6.95 7.37 -8.30
N GLY A 66 8.26 7.33 -8.47
CA GLY A 66 9.10 8.52 -8.60
C GLY A 66 9.11 9.33 -7.30
N GLU A 67 8.08 10.17 -7.09
CA GLU A 67 7.84 10.93 -5.85
C GLU A 67 6.33 11.22 -5.65
N ARG A 68 5.46 10.58 -6.44
CA ARG A 68 4.02 10.89 -6.48
C ARG A 68 3.20 9.69 -6.05
N ARG A 69 2.13 9.96 -5.30
CA ARG A 69 1.07 8.97 -5.05
C ARG A 69 0.32 8.75 -6.36
N VAL A 70 0.29 7.51 -6.80
CA VAL A 70 -0.47 7.09 -8.00
C VAL A 70 -1.69 6.27 -7.64
N PHE A 71 -1.78 5.72 -6.42
CA PHE A 71 -2.96 5.02 -5.90
C PHE A 71 -2.89 5.01 -4.38
N GLY A 72 -4.02 4.97 -3.69
CA GLY A 72 -4.03 4.95 -2.22
C GLY A 72 -5.37 4.57 -1.63
N ALA A 73 -5.36 4.23 -0.34
CA ALA A 73 -6.57 3.98 0.44
C ALA A 73 -6.30 4.34 1.90
N ASP A 74 -7.21 5.06 2.54
CA ASP A 74 -7.10 5.36 3.97
C ASP A 74 -8.46 5.50 4.65
N ASN A 75 -8.45 5.49 5.98
CA ASN A 75 -9.67 5.56 6.79
C ASN A 75 -9.81 6.84 7.62
N THR A 76 -9.08 7.91 7.30
CA THR A 76 -9.05 9.14 8.12
C THR A 76 -10.43 9.83 8.26
N ARG A 77 -11.35 9.58 7.32
CA ARG A 77 -12.75 10.06 7.32
C ARG A 77 -13.74 8.96 6.95
N GLY A 78 -13.44 7.73 7.36
CA GLY A 78 -14.03 6.53 6.77
C GLY A 78 -13.21 6.04 5.59
N TRP A 79 -13.38 4.76 5.24
CA TRP A 79 -12.61 4.13 4.17
C TRP A 79 -12.94 4.75 2.82
N HIS A 80 -11.88 5.16 2.12
CA HIS A 80 -11.97 5.66 0.76
C HIS A 80 -10.70 5.34 -0.02
N LEU A 81 -10.85 5.29 -1.34
CA LEU A 81 -9.79 5.07 -2.32
C LEU A 81 -9.41 6.38 -3.00
N HIS A 82 -8.11 6.47 -3.30
CA HIS A 82 -7.47 7.43 -4.18
C HIS A 82 -7.09 6.65 -5.46
N PRO A 83 -7.92 6.66 -6.51
CA PRO A 83 -7.82 5.75 -7.66
C PRO A 83 -6.61 6.04 -8.57
N PHE A 84 -6.23 5.06 -9.41
CA PHE A 84 -5.11 5.18 -10.36
C PHE A 84 -5.24 6.34 -11.33
N ASP A 85 -6.43 6.55 -11.89
CA ASP A 85 -6.68 7.57 -12.91
C ASP A 85 -6.69 9.00 -12.34
N ASP A 86 -7.04 9.15 -11.07
CA ASP A 86 -7.14 10.44 -10.38
C ASP A 86 -6.82 10.26 -8.89
N PRO A 87 -5.53 10.33 -8.52
CA PRO A 87 -5.09 10.11 -7.14
C PRO A 87 -5.54 11.18 -6.14
N ASP A 88 -6.14 12.28 -6.57
CA ASP A 88 -6.67 13.32 -5.69
C ASP A 88 -8.17 13.13 -5.38
N ARG A 89 -8.84 12.27 -6.15
CA ARG A 89 -10.25 11.93 -5.93
C ARG A 89 -10.41 11.01 -4.73
N HIS A 90 -11.49 11.22 -3.97
CA HIS A 90 -11.86 10.39 -2.82
C HIS A 90 -13.11 9.58 -3.18
N VAL A 91 -12.97 8.26 -3.32
CA VAL A 91 -14.07 7.35 -3.65
C VAL A 91 -14.37 6.48 -2.43
N PRO A 92 -15.56 6.58 -1.81
CA PRO A 92 -15.92 5.73 -0.68
C PRO A 92 -15.76 4.24 -1.01
N CYS A 93 -15.27 3.46 -0.06
CA CYS A 93 -15.10 2.02 -0.20
C CYS A 93 -15.33 1.29 1.12
N ASP A 94 -15.45 -0.03 1.04
CA ASP A 94 -15.39 -0.89 2.21
C ASP A 94 -13.99 -0.90 2.84
N ALA A 95 -13.86 -1.53 4.00
CA ALA A 95 -12.57 -1.64 4.67
C ALA A 95 -11.52 -2.32 3.79
N MET A 96 -10.38 -1.66 3.61
CA MET A 96 -9.28 -2.15 2.78
C MET A 96 -8.21 -2.83 3.66
N SER A 97 -7.83 -4.06 3.31
CA SER A 97 -6.66 -4.72 3.88
C SER A 97 -5.42 -4.44 3.02
N LEU A 98 -4.22 -4.65 3.58
CA LEU A 98 -2.98 -4.54 2.80
C LEU A 98 -2.95 -5.57 1.65
N GLU A 99 -3.43 -6.79 1.90
CA GLU A 99 -3.52 -7.85 0.88
C GLU A 99 -4.41 -7.42 -0.29
N SER A 100 -5.63 -6.95 -0.02
CA SER A 100 -6.55 -6.49 -1.06
C SER A 100 -6.03 -5.24 -1.79
N PHE A 101 -5.33 -4.36 -1.08
CA PHE A 101 -4.67 -3.21 -1.70
C PHE A 101 -3.55 -3.65 -2.66
N LEU A 102 -2.67 -4.55 -2.23
CA LEU A 102 -1.61 -5.10 -3.07
C LEU A 102 -2.17 -5.84 -4.29
N GLN A 103 -3.23 -6.63 -4.13
CA GLN A 103 -3.89 -7.32 -5.24
C GLN A 103 -4.38 -6.34 -6.31
N GLN A 104 -4.89 -5.16 -5.93
CA GLN A 104 -5.26 -4.12 -6.90
C GLN A 104 -4.05 -3.53 -7.61
N VAL A 105 -2.94 -3.31 -6.88
CA VAL A 105 -1.67 -2.90 -7.49
C VAL A 105 -1.17 -3.95 -8.48
N ASP A 106 -1.18 -5.22 -8.10
CA ASP A 106 -0.71 -6.33 -8.93
C ASP A 106 -1.54 -6.46 -10.21
N THR A 107 -2.86 -6.38 -10.07
CA THR A 107 -3.80 -6.43 -11.21
C THR A 107 -3.61 -5.25 -12.16
N HIS A 108 -3.45 -4.03 -11.62
CA HIS A 108 -3.22 -2.84 -12.43
C HIS A 108 -1.88 -2.91 -13.18
N GLN A 109 -0.81 -3.42 -12.54
CA GLN A 109 0.49 -3.56 -13.19
C GLN A 109 0.50 -4.66 -14.26
N ALA A 110 -0.15 -5.79 -14.03
CA ALA A 110 -0.29 -6.86 -15.02
C ALA A 110 -1.10 -6.41 -16.26
N GLY A 111 -2.06 -5.50 -16.08
CA GLY A 111 -2.84 -4.91 -17.19
C GLY A 111 -2.17 -3.71 -17.88
N GLY A 112 -1.09 -3.17 -17.32
CA GLY A 112 -0.44 -1.93 -17.75
C GLY A 112 0.93 -2.10 -18.43
N ASP A 113 1.40 -3.33 -18.64
CA ASP A 113 2.71 -3.62 -19.26
C ASP A 113 2.64 -3.61 -20.79
N GLN A 114 2.28 -2.46 -21.37
CA GLN A 114 2.81 -2.09 -22.67
C GLN A 114 3.86 -0.98 -22.46
N PRO A 115 5.15 -1.25 -22.69
CA PRO A 115 6.11 -0.17 -22.79
C PRO A 115 5.68 0.73 -23.96
N GLN A 116 5.36 1.98 -23.67
CA GLN A 116 5.27 3.01 -24.70
C GLN A 116 6.68 3.17 -25.27
N LEU A 117 6.93 2.51 -26.40
CA LEU A 117 8.14 2.71 -27.19
C LEU A 117 8.26 4.22 -27.46
N PRO A 118 9.45 4.82 -27.30
CA PRO A 118 9.63 6.20 -27.72
C PRO A 118 9.28 6.29 -29.22
N ASP A 119 8.55 7.34 -29.58
CA ASP A 119 8.24 7.63 -30.98
C ASP A 119 9.54 7.62 -31.79
N PRO A 120 9.60 6.92 -32.93
CA PRO A 120 10.76 6.97 -33.79
C PRO A 120 10.97 8.41 -34.27
N ALA A 121 12.23 8.85 -34.16
CA ALA A 121 12.71 10.18 -34.50
C ALA A 121 12.40 10.62 -35.94
#